data_AF-A0A2V8F8A9-F1
#
_entry.id   AF-A0A2V8F8A9-F1
#
_cell.length_a   1.000
_cell.length_b   1.000
_cell.length_c   1.000
_cell.angle_alpha   90.00
_cell.angle_beta   90.00
_cell.angle_gamma   90.00
#
_symmetry.space_group_name_H-M   'P 1'
#
loop_
_entity.id
_entity.type
_entity.pdbx_description
1 polymer ?
#
loop_
_entity_poly.entity_id
_entity_poly.type
_entity_poly.pdbx_seq_one_letter_code
_entity_poly.pdbx_strand_id
1 'polypeptide(L)'
;MVGYAGWTMERATISDATIPILADGIKWLAYLPKAHLLWNLGSYGDSVSEGQSFSTYRRQVAGRLAWVHLFSEETRRLLHIGISSRVGKPKDDVLQLRSRPETFPAPYFVDTGEFAASSTTMTAFEAYYRPGSWLFGSEYFLQKADAPQSGNPLFQGGDAVATWLVTGETRTYNTRGGFFSQVSPARPVFQGGPGAWELVARFSYIDLDESKAVMPAS
;
A
#
# COMPACT_ATOMS: atom_id res chain seq x y z
N MET A 1 1.51 3.38 3.02
CA MET A 1 0.10 3.68 2.66
C MET A 1 -0.10 3.22 1.23
N VAL A 2 -1.33 3.14 0.73
CA VAL A 2 -1.59 2.81 -0.69
C VAL A 2 -2.46 3.92 -1.30
N GLY A 3 -2.30 4.17 -2.60
CA GLY A 3 -2.95 5.23 -3.37
C GLY A 3 -4.37 4.89 -3.84
N TYR A 4 -5.00 3.82 -3.32
CA TYR A 4 -6.31 3.37 -3.78
C TYR A 4 -7.16 2.75 -2.65
N ALA A 5 -8.48 2.85 -2.79
CA ALA A 5 -9.47 2.27 -1.88
C ALA A 5 -10.01 0.91 -2.39
N GLY A 6 -9.10 0.01 -2.78
CA GLY A 6 -9.44 -1.30 -3.34
C GLY A 6 -10.06 -1.24 -4.74
N TRP A 7 -9.49 -1.98 -5.69
CA TRP A 7 -10.07 -2.23 -7.02
C TRP A 7 -9.90 -3.69 -7.48
N THR A 8 -9.34 -4.51 -6.59
CA THR A 8 -9.13 -5.94 -6.71
C THR A 8 -9.67 -6.57 -5.42
N MET A 9 -9.85 -7.90 -5.45
CA MET A 9 -10.33 -8.64 -4.28
C MET A 9 -9.35 -8.61 -3.10
N GLU A 10 -8.04 -8.51 -3.39
CA GLU A 10 -6.98 -8.46 -2.39
C GLU A 10 -5.96 -7.35 -2.68
N ARG A 11 -5.21 -6.95 -1.66
CA ARG A 11 -4.07 -6.01 -1.79
C ARG A 11 -2.86 -6.71 -2.43
N ALA A 12 -1.91 -5.93 -2.93
CA ALA A 12 -0.64 -6.46 -3.41
C ALA A 12 0.11 -7.19 -2.28
N THR A 13 0.75 -8.31 -2.61
CA THR A 13 1.44 -9.20 -1.67
C THR A 13 2.45 -8.49 -0.77
N ILE A 14 3.28 -7.60 -1.34
CA ILE A 14 4.28 -6.85 -0.56
C ILE A 14 3.61 -5.90 0.45
N SER A 15 2.45 -5.33 0.09
CA SER A 15 1.68 -4.45 0.97
C SER A 15 1.12 -5.22 2.16
N ASP A 16 0.61 -6.43 1.90
CA ASP A 16 0.11 -7.37 2.91
C ASP A 16 1.23 -7.83 3.86
N ALA A 17 2.43 -8.10 3.35
CA ALA A 17 3.57 -8.53 4.16
C ALA A 17 4.17 -7.43 5.05
N THR A 18 4.17 -6.17 4.60
CA THR A 18 5.03 -5.12 5.18
C THR A 18 4.28 -4.02 5.92
N ILE A 19 2.97 -3.87 5.69
CA ILE A 19 2.16 -2.79 6.28
C ILE A 19 1.32 -3.38 7.43
N PRO A 20 1.54 -2.95 8.68
CA PRO A 20 0.69 -3.37 9.79
C PRO A 20 -0.76 -2.96 9.59
N ILE A 21 -1.67 -3.83 10.01
CA ILE A 21 -3.11 -3.65 9.80
C ILE A 21 -3.71 -2.70 10.85
N LEU A 22 -3.26 -2.82 12.11
CA LEU A 22 -3.79 -2.10 13.26
C LEU A 22 -2.67 -1.61 14.18
N ALA A 23 -2.82 -0.40 14.68
CA ALA A 23 -1.97 0.20 15.71
C ALA A 23 -2.69 1.40 16.34
N ASP A 24 -2.35 1.72 17.59
CA ASP A 24 -2.78 2.95 18.25
C ASP A 24 -1.95 4.11 17.75
N GLY A 25 -2.54 5.27 17.47
CA GLY A 25 -1.71 6.38 17.01
C GLY A 25 -2.43 7.69 16.73
N ILE A 26 -1.62 8.67 16.40
CA ILE A 26 -2.05 10.01 15.98
C ILE A 26 -1.54 10.23 14.55
N LYS A 27 -2.42 10.79 13.72
CA LYS A 27 -2.15 11.03 12.30
C LYS A 27 -2.56 12.44 11.92
N TRP A 28 -1.62 13.18 11.36
CA TRP A 28 -1.84 14.49 10.78
C TRP A 28 -1.79 14.38 9.26
N LEU A 29 -2.80 14.94 8.60
CA LEU A 29 -2.89 14.94 7.14
C LEU A 29 -3.40 16.28 6.64
N ALA A 30 -2.92 16.70 5.48
CA ALA A 30 -3.38 17.92 4.83
C ALA A 30 -3.30 17.79 3.30
N TYR A 31 -4.05 18.66 2.64
CA TYR A 31 -4.01 18.89 1.21
C TYR A 31 -3.90 20.40 0.94
N LEU A 32 -2.95 20.80 0.11
CA LEU A 32 -2.73 22.15 -0.37
C LEU A 32 -3.19 22.25 -1.82
N PRO A 33 -4.41 22.76 -2.10
CA PRO A 33 -4.97 22.75 -3.45
C PRO A 33 -4.12 23.51 -4.47
N LYS A 34 -3.57 24.68 -4.09
CA LYS A 34 -2.76 25.52 -5.00
C LYS A 34 -1.46 24.85 -5.42
N ALA A 35 -0.86 24.06 -4.54
CA ALA A 35 0.40 23.36 -4.78
C ALA A 35 0.19 21.92 -5.25
N HIS A 36 -1.06 21.46 -5.34
CA HIS A 36 -1.40 20.08 -5.68
C HIS A 36 -0.72 19.05 -4.78
N LEU A 37 -0.50 19.39 -3.51
CA LEU A 37 0.36 18.64 -2.62
C LEU A 37 -0.45 18.11 -1.44
N LEU A 38 -0.30 16.83 -1.11
CA LEU A 38 -0.88 16.23 0.07
C LEU A 38 0.20 15.53 0.88
N TRP A 39 0.00 15.48 2.20
CA TRP A 39 0.86 14.72 3.08
C TRP A 39 0.09 14.03 4.18
N ASN A 40 0.77 13.04 4.76
CA ASN A 40 0.36 12.34 5.94
C ASN A 40 1.59 12.10 6.81
N LEU A 41 1.51 12.41 8.09
CA LEU A 41 2.50 12.09 9.08
C LEU A 41 1.79 11.44 10.25
N GLY A 42 2.30 10.32 10.75
CA GLY A 42 1.73 9.66 11.91
C GLY A 42 2.76 8.96 12.76
N SER A 43 2.44 8.86 14.05
CA SER A 43 3.14 8.05 15.02
C SER A 43 2.18 7.00 15.55
N TYR A 44 2.64 5.75 15.57
CA TYR A 44 1.85 4.59 15.91
C TYR A 44 2.60 3.69 16.89
N GLY A 45 1.89 2.87 17.65
CA GLY A 45 2.43 1.88 18.56
C GLY A 45 1.32 0.99 19.11
N ASP A 46 1.62 0.27 20.19
CA ASP A 46 0.69 -0.68 20.81
C ASP A 46 0.36 -0.31 22.27
N SER A 47 0.28 0.99 22.60
CA SER A 47 0.11 1.42 23.99
C SER A 47 -1.24 1.02 24.61
N VAL A 48 -2.32 1.00 23.82
CA VAL A 48 -3.67 0.56 24.27
C VAL A 48 -3.93 -0.88 23.82
N SER A 49 -3.35 -1.26 22.68
CA SER A 49 -3.44 -2.58 22.07
C SER A 49 -2.29 -3.51 22.48
N GLU A 50 -1.69 -3.28 23.65
CA GLU A 50 -0.59 -4.09 24.16
C GLU A 50 -1.04 -5.54 24.33
N GLY A 51 -0.19 -6.49 23.94
CA GLY A 51 -0.50 -7.92 24.03
C GLY A 51 -1.49 -8.44 22.96
N GLN A 52 -2.07 -7.58 22.11
CA GLN A 52 -2.90 -8.04 21.01
C GLN A 52 -2.08 -8.76 19.93
N SER A 53 -2.69 -9.78 19.32
CA SER A 53 -2.03 -10.64 18.33
C SER A 53 -1.74 -9.95 16.99
N PHE A 54 -2.41 -8.82 16.72
CA PHE A 54 -2.18 -8.03 15.50
C PHE A 54 -1.02 -7.04 15.63
N SER A 55 -0.45 -6.85 16.82
CA SER A 55 0.60 -5.86 17.08
C SER A 55 1.97 -6.35 16.61
N THR A 56 2.36 -5.99 15.38
CA THR A 56 3.66 -6.35 14.78
C THR A 56 4.81 -5.42 15.22
N TYR A 57 4.49 -4.19 15.64
CA TYR A 57 5.48 -3.19 16.00
C TYR A 57 5.13 -2.51 17.33
N ARG A 58 6.13 -2.33 18.19
CA ARG A 58 6.00 -1.59 19.45
C ARG A 58 5.83 -0.09 19.21
N ARG A 59 6.56 0.45 18.24
CA ARG A 59 6.47 1.86 17.83
C ARG A 59 6.86 2.04 16.38
N GLN A 60 6.18 2.97 15.71
CA GLN A 60 6.46 3.36 14.33
C GLN A 60 6.20 4.85 14.10
N VAL A 61 6.95 5.43 13.18
CA VAL A 61 6.65 6.73 12.59
C VAL A 61 6.58 6.54 11.09
N ALA A 62 5.54 7.09 10.47
CA ALA A 62 5.34 7.00 9.04
C ALA A 62 5.00 8.36 8.44
N GLY A 63 5.59 8.65 7.28
CA GLY A 63 5.31 9.82 6.46
C GLY A 63 4.91 9.41 5.05
N ARG A 64 4.03 10.18 4.42
CA ARG A 64 3.71 10.10 3.00
C ARG A 64 3.58 11.51 2.44
N LEU A 65 4.13 11.71 1.27
CA LEU A 65 4.00 12.94 0.48
C LEU A 65 3.51 12.53 -0.91
N ALA A 66 2.53 13.24 -1.46
CA ALA A 66 2.15 13.05 -2.84
C ALA A 66 1.83 14.37 -3.53
N TRP A 67 2.10 14.38 -4.83
CA TRP A 67 1.82 15.45 -5.75
C TRP A 67 0.79 14.98 -6.78
N VAL A 68 -0.31 15.74 -6.91
CA VAL A 68 -1.49 15.38 -7.69
C VAL A 68 -1.73 16.40 -8.79
N HIS A 69 -1.06 16.22 -9.92
CA HIS A 69 -1.14 17.13 -11.05
C HIS A 69 -2.20 16.73 -12.07
N LEU A 70 -2.46 17.61 -13.04
CA LEU A 70 -3.45 17.41 -14.11
C LEU A 70 -4.85 17.07 -13.60
N PHE A 71 -5.16 17.36 -12.34
CA PHE A 71 -6.46 17.03 -11.75
C PHE A 71 -7.51 17.97 -12.33
N SER A 72 -8.28 17.45 -13.28
CA SER A 72 -9.30 18.18 -14.00
C SER A 72 -10.42 17.23 -14.36
N GLU A 73 -11.63 17.55 -13.91
CA GLU A 73 -12.84 16.81 -14.27
C GLU A 73 -13.25 17.08 -15.72
N GLU A 74 -12.92 18.26 -16.28
CA GLU A 74 -13.20 18.61 -17.68
C GLU A 74 -12.36 17.79 -18.66
N THR A 75 -11.03 17.78 -18.47
CA THR A 75 -10.12 16.98 -19.29
C THR A 75 -10.11 15.51 -18.88
N ARG A 76 -10.78 15.19 -17.77
CA ARG A 76 -10.88 13.85 -17.16
C ARG A 76 -9.53 13.21 -16.88
N ARG A 77 -8.51 14.02 -16.59
CA ARG A 77 -7.13 13.58 -16.34
C ARG A 77 -6.77 13.70 -14.86
N LEU A 78 -5.80 12.92 -14.44
CA LEU A 78 -5.12 13.06 -13.15
C LEU A 78 -3.78 12.31 -13.21
N LEU A 79 -2.74 12.92 -12.64
CA LEU A 79 -1.45 12.31 -12.37
C LEU A 79 -1.20 12.37 -10.86
N HIS A 80 -0.92 11.24 -10.24
CA HIS A 80 -0.48 11.13 -8.86
C HIS A 80 0.95 10.60 -8.85
N ILE A 81 1.83 11.26 -8.10
CA ILE A 81 3.15 10.74 -7.76
C ILE A 81 3.33 10.86 -6.26
N GLY A 82 3.67 9.76 -5.60
CA GLY A 82 3.78 9.66 -4.16
C GLY A 82 5.05 8.98 -3.72
N ILE A 83 5.51 9.34 -2.53
CA ILE A 83 6.54 8.64 -1.79
C ILE A 83 6.09 8.50 -0.35
N SER A 84 6.36 7.36 0.26
CA SER A 84 6.15 7.14 1.69
C SER A 84 7.36 6.48 2.32
N SER A 85 7.55 6.74 3.62
CA SER A 85 8.58 6.08 4.42
C SER A 85 8.04 5.78 5.81
N ARG A 86 8.49 4.66 6.37
CA ARG A 86 8.13 4.21 7.72
C ARG A 86 9.38 3.69 8.42
N VAL A 87 9.64 4.19 9.62
CA VAL A 87 10.63 3.60 10.53
C VAL A 87 9.88 2.98 11.70
N GLY A 88 10.23 1.76 12.08
CA GLY A 88 9.55 1.07 13.18
C GLY A 88 10.48 0.14 13.95
N LYS A 89 10.19 -0.06 15.23
CA LYS A 89 10.79 -1.08 16.10
C LYS A 89 9.82 -2.27 16.18
N PRO A 90 10.19 -3.45 15.65
CA PRO A 90 9.38 -4.65 15.78
C PRO A 90 9.06 -4.96 17.24
N LYS A 91 7.92 -5.61 17.48
CA LYS A 91 7.58 -6.06 18.83
C LYS A 91 8.57 -7.14 19.25
N ASP A 92 9.05 -7.04 20.48
CA ASP A 92 10.02 -7.96 21.09
C ASP A 92 11.30 -8.19 20.27
N ASP A 93 11.64 -7.23 19.40
CA ASP A 93 12.76 -7.30 18.46
C ASP A 93 12.71 -8.54 17.55
N VAL A 94 11.50 -9.01 17.23
CA VAL A 94 11.23 -10.12 16.30
C VAL A 94 10.41 -9.62 15.11
N LEU A 95 10.83 -9.99 13.90
CA LEU A 95 10.13 -9.67 12.66
C LEU A 95 9.78 -10.96 11.91
N GLN A 96 8.59 -10.96 11.32
CA GLN A 96 8.17 -11.96 10.34
C GLN A 96 7.42 -11.23 9.22
N LEU A 97 7.83 -11.45 7.97
CA LEU A 97 7.14 -10.96 6.79
C LEU A 97 6.63 -12.15 6.01
N ARG A 98 5.34 -12.12 5.67
CA ARG A 98 4.69 -13.21 4.93
C ARG A 98 3.50 -12.70 4.16
N SER A 99 3.19 -13.36 3.05
CA SER A 99 2.01 -13.01 2.25
C SER A 99 1.35 -14.24 1.64
N ARG A 100 0.06 -14.13 1.41
CA ARG A 100 -0.74 -15.08 0.63
C ARG A 100 -0.67 -14.71 -0.85
N PRO A 101 -0.94 -15.65 -1.78
CA PRO A 101 -0.93 -15.36 -3.21
C PRO A 101 -2.20 -14.59 -3.64
N GLU A 102 -2.42 -13.42 -3.05
CA GLU A 102 -3.55 -12.51 -3.31
C GLU A 102 -4.91 -13.21 -3.30
N THR A 103 -5.07 -14.14 -2.36
CA THR A 103 -6.33 -14.83 -2.07
C THR A 103 -6.39 -15.19 -0.60
N PHE A 104 -7.31 -14.57 0.14
CA PHE A 104 -7.47 -14.78 1.58
C PHE A 104 -7.54 -16.24 2.04
N PRO A 105 -8.27 -17.17 1.37
CA PRO A 105 -8.34 -18.56 1.83
C PRO A 105 -7.08 -19.39 1.59
N ALA A 106 -6.09 -18.90 0.83
CA ALA A 106 -4.85 -19.65 0.60
C ALA A 106 -3.91 -19.62 1.81
N PRO A 107 -3.01 -20.61 1.92
CA PRO A 107 -1.88 -20.54 2.84
C PRO A 107 -0.93 -19.39 2.46
N TYR A 108 -0.07 -19.02 3.42
CA TYR A 108 1.10 -18.19 3.12
C TYR A 108 2.00 -18.93 2.14
N PHE A 109 2.35 -18.28 1.01
CA PHE A 109 3.21 -18.89 -0.01
C PHE A 109 4.65 -18.33 0.05
N VAL A 110 4.81 -17.14 0.63
CA VAL A 110 6.08 -16.54 0.98
C VAL A 110 6.06 -16.20 2.47
N ASP A 111 7.12 -16.60 3.16
CA ASP A 111 7.32 -16.37 4.59
C ASP A 111 8.83 -16.32 4.86
N THR A 112 9.26 -15.29 5.59
CA THR A 112 10.65 -15.17 6.06
C THR A 112 10.96 -16.11 7.22
N GLY A 113 9.92 -16.63 7.90
CA GLY A 113 10.02 -17.09 9.27
C GLY A 113 10.21 -15.91 10.24
N GLU A 114 10.23 -16.21 11.54
CA GLU A 114 10.61 -15.25 12.56
C GLU A 114 12.13 -15.10 12.61
N PHE A 115 12.61 -13.86 12.69
CA PHE A 115 14.03 -13.55 12.89
C PHE A 115 14.20 -12.30 13.75
N ALA A 116 15.37 -12.19 14.40
CA ALA A 116 15.69 -11.06 15.26
C ALA A 116 15.95 -9.81 14.42
N ALA A 117 15.23 -8.72 14.70
CA ALA A 117 15.41 -7.43 14.04
C ALA A 117 15.13 -6.29 15.02
N SER A 118 16.08 -5.36 15.16
CA SER A 118 15.98 -4.23 16.10
C SER A 118 15.15 -3.07 15.54
N SER A 119 15.13 -2.93 14.21
CA SER A 119 14.39 -1.89 13.51
C SER A 119 14.09 -2.26 12.06
N THR A 120 13.12 -1.58 11.47
CA THR A 120 12.86 -1.63 10.02
C THR A 120 12.72 -0.23 9.47
N THR A 121 13.23 -0.02 8.26
CA THR A 121 12.96 1.16 7.44
C THR A 121 12.31 0.73 6.13
N MET A 122 11.08 1.17 5.90
CA MET A 122 10.35 0.97 4.66
C MET A 122 10.34 2.27 3.85
N THR A 123 10.51 2.18 2.54
CA THR A 123 10.25 3.25 1.58
C THR A 123 9.36 2.70 0.48
N ALA A 124 8.38 3.49 0.03
CA ALA A 124 7.53 3.10 -1.08
C ALA A 124 7.29 4.26 -2.04
N PHE A 125 7.23 3.94 -3.33
CA PHE A 125 6.95 4.86 -4.42
C PHE A 125 5.58 4.52 -5.01
N GLU A 126 4.83 5.55 -5.38
CA GLU A 126 3.49 5.42 -5.93
C GLU A 126 3.39 6.29 -7.19
N ALA A 127 2.87 5.74 -8.28
CA ALA A 127 2.63 6.48 -9.51
C ALA A 127 1.32 6.05 -10.13
N TYR A 128 0.43 7.00 -10.42
CA TYR A 128 -0.83 6.72 -11.08
C TYR A 128 -1.18 7.77 -12.12
N TYR A 129 -1.72 7.33 -13.24
CA TYR A 129 -2.21 8.18 -14.30
C TYR A 129 -3.60 7.73 -14.73
N ARG A 130 -4.57 8.64 -14.67
CA ARG A 130 -5.98 8.38 -15.04
C ARG A 130 -6.39 9.23 -16.23
N PRO A 131 -6.21 8.77 -17.49
CA PRO A 131 -6.75 9.44 -18.67
C PRO A 131 -8.18 8.96 -18.98
N GLY A 132 -9.18 9.76 -18.62
CA GLY A 132 -10.57 9.43 -18.90
C GLY A 132 -11.03 8.21 -18.10
N SER A 133 -11.53 7.20 -18.83
CA SER A 133 -12.01 5.93 -18.28
C SER A 133 -10.91 4.92 -17.99
N TRP A 134 -9.67 5.23 -18.35
CA TRP A 134 -8.51 4.40 -18.05
C TRP A 134 -7.83 4.85 -16.77
N LEU A 135 -7.20 3.90 -16.08
CA LEU A 135 -6.26 4.17 -15.01
C LEU A 135 -5.07 3.22 -15.14
N PHE A 136 -3.87 3.78 -15.06
CA PHE A 136 -2.61 3.05 -14.95
C PHE A 136 -1.99 3.37 -13.61
N GLY A 137 -1.42 2.37 -12.95
CA GLY A 137 -0.92 2.52 -11.60
C GLY A 137 0.24 1.60 -11.29
N SER A 138 1.10 2.02 -10.37
CA SER A 138 2.11 1.17 -9.79
C SER A 138 2.51 1.65 -8.41
N GLU A 139 2.77 0.69 -7.52
CA GLU A 139 3.42 0.92 -6.24
C GLU A 139 4.62 -0.02 -6.11
N TYR A 140 5.72 0.47 -5.54
CA TYR A 140 6.92 -0.34 -5.28
C TYR A 140 7.45 -0.06 -3.89
N PHE A 141 7.75 -1.11 -3.15
CA PHE A 141 8.11 -1.09 -1.74
C PHE A 141 9.51 -1.69 -1.55
N LEU A 142 10.27 -1.05 -0.67
CA LEU A 142 11.58 -1.48 -0.20
C LEU A 142 11.53 -1.48 1.32
N GLN A 143 11.81 -2.61 1.97
CA GLN A 143 11.86 -2.72 3.42
C GLN A 143 13.20 -3.31 3.87
N LYS A 144 14.03 -2.46 4.48
CA LYS A 144 15.28 -2.87 5.10
C LYS A 144 15.03 -3.22 6.57
N ALA A 145 15.55 -4.36 7.02
CA ALA A 145 15.60 -4.73 8.44
C ALA A 145 17.02 -4.57 8.98
N ASP A 146 17.16 -3.97 10.17
CA ASP A 146 18.39 -4.01 10.96
C ASP A 146 18.39 -5.33 11.74
N ALA A 147 19.05 -6.32 11.16
CA ALA A 147 19.11 -7.70 11.62
C ALA A 147 20.51 -8.26 11.29
N PRO A 148 21.55 -7.92 12.09
CA PRO A 148 22.93 -8.28 11.77
C PRO A 148 23.16 -9.79 11.64
N GLN A 149 22.43 -10.60 12.42
CA GLN A 149 22.49 -12.07 12.37
C GLN A 149 21.90 -12.66 11.07
N SER A 150 21.07 -11.90 10.37
CA SER A 150 20.45 -12.28 9.08
C SER A 150 20.99 -11.45 7.92
N GLY A 151 22.12 -10.75 8.10
CA GLY A 151 22.77 -9.97 7.04
C GLY A 151 22.12 -8.62 6.69
N ASN A 152 21.25 -8.07 7.54
CA ASN A 152 20.51 -6.82 7.30
C ASN A 152 19.70 -6.83 5.98
N PRO A 153 18.74 -7.76 5.83
CA PRO A 153 18.08 -8.03 4.57
C PRO A 153 17.25 -6.85 4.06
N LEU A 154 17.19 -6.72 2.73
CA LEU A 154 16.29 -5.84 2.00
C LEU A 154 15.20 -6.67 1.34
N PHE A 155 13.95 -6.45 1.76
CA PHE A 155 12.78 -7.06 1.15
C PHE A 155 12.15 -6.08 0.17
N GLN A 156 11.59 -6.59 -0.93
CA GLN A 156 11.03 -5.73 -1.97
C GLN A 156 9.87 -6.36 -2.70
N GLY A 157 9.10 -5.52 -3.37
CA GLY A 157 7.97 -5.95 -4.17
C GLY A 157 7.14 -4.79 -4.63
N GLY A 158 6.14 -5.08 -5.44
CA GLY A 158 5.25 -4.05 -5.95
C GLY A 158 4.21 -4.63 -6.89
N ASP A 159 3.45 -3.73 -7.50
CA ASP A 159 2.48 -4.09 -8.51
C ASP A 159 2.39 -3.03 -9.61
N ALA A 160 1.88 -3.46 -10.75
CA ALA A 160 1.44 -2.59 -11.83
C ALA A 160 0.01 -2.97 -12.22
N VAL A 161 -0.85 -1.98 -12.39
CA VAL A 161 -2.27 -2.16 -12.69
C VAL A 161 -2.71 -1.30 -13.86
N ALA A 162 -3.58 -1.85 -14.68
CA ALA A 162 -4.38 -1.14 -15.66
C ALA A 162 -5.86 -1.44 -15.42
N THR A 163 -6.68 -0.39 -15.34
CA THR A 163 -8.14 -0.53 -15.28
C THR A 163 -8.81 0.25 -16.40
N TRP A 164 -9.96 -0.25 -16.85
CA TRP A 164 -10.78 0.39 -17.87
C TRP A 164 -12.24 0.32 -17.50
N LEU A 165 -12.84 1.49 -17.28
CA LEU A 165 -14.28 1.68 -17.11
C LEU A 165 -14.97 1.68 -18.47
N VAL A 166 -15.40 0.50 -18.91
CA VAL A 166 -15.99 0.24 -20.23
C VAL A 166 -17.25 1.08 -20.46
N THR A 167 -18.00 1.34 -19.40
CA THR A 167 -19.22 2.16 -19.40
C THR A 167 -18.97 3.67 -19.45
N GLY A 168 -17.70 4.10 -19.40
CA GLY A 168 -17.28 5.47 -19.65
C GLY A 168 -17.25 6.37 -18.42
N GLU A 169 -17.32 5.83 -17.21
CA GLU A 169 -17.07 6.57 -15.96
C GLU A 169 -15.60 6.98 -15.82
N THR A 170 -15.31 7.84 -14.85
CA THR A 170 -13.95 8.07 -14.33
C THR A 170 -13.89 7.58 -12.88
N ARG A 171 -12.73 7.06 -12.48
CA ARG A 171 -12.51 6.72 -11.08
C ARG A 171 -12.23 7.99 -10.28
N THR A 172 -13.07 8.29 -9.30
CA THR A 172 -12.96 9.50 -8.46
C THR A 172 -11.67 9.48 -7.65
N TYR A 173 -11.06 10.65 -7.45
CA TYR A 173 -9.89 10.81 -6.60
C TYR A 173 -10.21 11.61 -5.35
N ASN A 174 -9.93 11.04 -4.18
CA ASN A 174 -10.09 11.72 -2.90
C ASN A 174 -8.82 12.51 -2.60
N THR A 175 -8.86 13.82 -2.78
CA THR A 175 -7.70 14.71 -2.54
C THR A 175 -7.34 14.84 -1.06
N ARG A 176 -8.34 14.78 -0.16
CA ARG A 176 -8.11 14.86 1.29
C ARG A 176 -7.36 13.64 1.80
N GLY A 177 -7.69 12.45 1.31
CA GLY A 177 -7.05 11.19 1.68
C GLY A 177 -5.86 10.80 0.80
N GLY A 178 -5.77 11.36 -0.39
CA GLY A 178 -4.75 11.06 -1.38
C GLY A 178 -4.87 9.67 -1.99
N PHE A 179 -6.07 9.27 -2.43
CA PHE A 179 -6.28 7.95 -3.04
C PHE A 179 -7.42 7.93 -4.07
N PHE A 180 -7.39 6.98 -5.00
CA PHE A 180 -8.52 6.69 -5.88
C PHE A 180 -9.62 5.94 -5.14
N SER A 181 -10.84 6.44 -5.25
CA SER A 181 -12.02 5.93 -4.56
C SER A 181 -12.79 4.90 -5.40
N GLN A 182 -13.94 4.50 -4.88
CA GLN A 182 -14.96 3.72 -5.59
C GLN A 182 -15.49 4.45 -6.84
N VAL A 183 -16.06 3.66 -7.74
CA VAL A 183 -16.71 4.14 -8.97
C VAL A 183 -18.19 4.33 -8.69
N SER A 184 -18.72 5.50 -9.03
CA SER A 184 -20.15 5.75 -9.02
C SER A 184 -20.71 5.56 -10.43
N PRO A 185 -21.63 4.59 -10.66
CA PRO A 185 -22.19 4.37 -11.99
C PRO A 185 -22.90 5.60 -12.54
N ALA A 186 -22.62 5.97 -13.79
CA ALA A 186 -23.31 7.08 -14.44
C ALA A 186 -24.78 6.74 -14.76
N ARG A 187 -25.06 5.44 -14.96
CA ARG A 187 -26.41 4.90 -15.21
C ARG A 187 -26.69 3.74 -14.24
N PRO A 188 -27.25 4.01 -13.05
CA PRO A 188 -27.45 3.01 -12.00
C PRO A 188 -28.43 1.90 -12.40
N VAL A 189 -28.19 0.67 -11.92
CA VAL A 189 -29.06 -0.50 -12.14
C VAL A 189 -30.47 -0.28 -11.56
N PHE A 190 -30.56 0.36 -10.39
CA PHE A 190 -31.85 0.68 -9.75
C PHE A 190 -32.68 1.71 -10.53
N GLN A 191 -32.11 2.35 -11.55
CA GLN A 191 -32.79 3.27 -12.46
C GLN A 191 -32.94 2.67 -13.88
N GLY A 192 -32.74 1.35 -14.03
CA GLY A 192 -32.83 0.65 -15.32
C GLY A 192 -31.58 0.75 -16.20
N GLY A 193 -30.46 1.28 -15.67
CA GLY A 193 -29.18 1.37 -16.38
C GLY A 193 -28.33 0.09 -16.29
N PRO A 194 -27.24 0.00 -17.07
CA PRO A 194 -26.34 -1.18 -17.06
C PRO A 194 -25.41 -1.24 -15.83
N GLY A 195 -25.43 -0.24 -14.95
CA GLY A 195 -24.39 -0.07 -13.92
C GLY A 195 -23.08 0.43 -14.51
N ALA A 196 -21.98 0.21 -13.78
CA ALA A 196 -20.62 0.46 -14.25
C ALA A 196 -19.88 -0.86 -14.43
N TRP A 197 -19.17 -1.01 -15.53
CA TRP A 197 -18.34 -2.17 -15.83
C TRP A 197 -16.88 -1.76 -15.89
N GLU A 198 -16.05 -2.43 -15.09
CA GLU A 198 -14.61 -2.20 -15.04
C GLU A 198 -13.85 -3.48 -15.35
N LEU A 199 -12.93 -3.40 -16.31
CA LEU A 199 -11.94 -4.44 -16.55
C LEU A 199 -10.67 -4.07 -15.80
N VAL A 200 -10.06 -5.04 -15.12
CA VAL A 200 -8.86 -4.84 -14.29
C VAL A 200 -7.83 -5.90 -14.66
N ALA A 201 -6.61 -5.46 -14.95
CA ALA A 201 -5.44 -6.31 -15.09
C ALA A 201 -4.37 -5.84 -14.11
N ARG A 202 -3.86 -6.74 -13.27
CA ARG A 202 -2.78 -6.45 -12.32
C ARG A 202 -1.70 -7.52 -12.40
N PHE A 203 -0.45 -7.08 -12.35
CA PHE A 203 0.72 -7.92 -12.12
C PHE A 203 1.35 -7.49 -10.80
N SER A 204 1.71 -8.44 -9.94
CA SER A 204 2.38 -8.18 -8.67
C SER A 204 3.60 -9.09 -8.48
N TYR A 205 4.54 -8.60 -7.70
CA TYR A 205 5.82 -9.25 -7.40
C TYR A 205 6.18 -9.03 -5.94
N ILE A 206 6.78 -10.05 -5.32
CA ILE A 206 7.30 -9.99 -3.96
C ILE A 206 8.56 -10.86 -3.86
N ASP A 207 9.55 -10.35 -3.14
CA ASP A 207 10.79 -11.03 -2.81
C ASP A 207 11.11 -10.84 -1.32
N LEU A 208 11.11 -11.97 -0.61
CA LEU A 208 11.36 -12.05 0.82
C LEU A 208 12.61 -12.90 1.15
N ASP A 209 13.43 -13.29 0.17
CA ASP A 209 14.42 -14.36 0.38
C ASP A 209 15.77 -13.89 0.96
N GLU A 210 16.05 -12.58 0.99
CA GLU A 210 17.35 -12.07 1.48
C GLU A 210 17.66 -12.46 2.95
N SER A 211 16.67 -12.68 3.81
CA SER A 211 16.91 -13.14 5.19
C SER A 211 17.43 -14.58 5.28
N LYS A 212 17.16 -15.41 4.27
CA LYS A 212 17.53 -16.83 4.23
C LYS A 212 18.95 -17.04 3.69
N ALA A 213 19.51 -16.05 2.98
CA ALA A 213 20.83 -16.15 2.36
C ALA A 213 22.00 -16.21 3.35
N VAL A 214 21.76 -16.02 4.65
CA VAL A 214 22.81 -15.93 5.68
C VAL A 214 22.72 -17.04 6.73
N MET A 215 21.63 -17.82 6.77
CA MET A 215 21.53 -18.99 7.64
C MET A 215 22.13 -20.20 6.92
N PRO A 216 23.26 -20.78 7.37
CA PRO A 216 23.71 -22.05 6.79
C PRO A 216 22.62 -23.09 6.99
N ALA A 217 22.31 -23.83 5.92
CA ALA A 217 21.38 -24.96 6.00
C ALA A 217 21.86 -25.92 7.10
N SER A 218 21.00 -26.16 8.09
CA SER A 218 21.21 -27.17 9.15
C SER A 218 20.91 -28.57 8.63
#